data_AF-A0A9W9LGJ7-F1
#
_entry.id   AF-A0A9W9LGJ7-F1
#
_cell.length_a   1.000
_cell.length_b   1.000
_cell.length_c   1.000
_cell.angle_alpha   90.00
_cell.angle_beta   90.00
_cell.angle_gamma   90.00
#
_symmetry.space_group_name_H-M   'P 1'
#
loop_
_entity.id
_entity.type
_entity.pdbx_description
1 polymer ?
#
loop_
_entity_poly.entity_id
_entity_poly.type
_entity_poly.pdbx_seq_one_letter_code
_entity_poly.pdbx_strand_id
1 'polypeptide(L)'
;MTRMFHVILALFWLPVLNAQYGGSESSTTTTTPSSTSQSSSSSSSSSSKTVQSVDVGETGFTFKPDTLTVSPGNKVEFHFYPGNHSVAQASFANPCHPSSDTGIFSGFVAPTSGESDTVFTLTVNDTNPIWLYCAQLGHCQAGMVAVINPP
;
A
#
# COMPACT_ATOMS: atom_id res chain seq x y z
N MET A 1 56.34 3.96 10.75
CA MET A 1 56.73 2.57 10.47
C MET A 1 55.74 1.99 9.48
N THR A 2 56.27 1.74 8.29
CA THR A 2 55.66 1.21 7.06
C THR A 2 55.15 -0.21 7.24
N ARG A 3 53.99 -0.55 6.65
CA ARG A 3 53.59 -1.79 5.90
C ARG A 3 52.08 -1.63 5.58
N MET A 4 51.57 -1.37 4.38
CA MET A 4 51.76 -1.89 3.00
C MET A 4 51.36 -3.36 2.79
N PHE A 5 50.43 -3.53 1.82
CA PHE A 5 49.92 -4.72 1.10
C PHE A 5 48.88 -5.60 1.85
N HIS A 6 47.74 -6.03 1.28
CA HIS A 6 47.45 -6.45 -0.09
C HIS A 6 46.01 -6.16 -0.56
N VAL A 7 45.91 -5.79 -1.84
CA VAL A 7 44.72 -5.76 -2.70
C VAL A 7 44.33 -7.21 -3.06
N ILE A 8 43.05 -7.57 -2.91
CA ILE A 8 42.46 -8.74 -3.60
C ILE A 8 41.22 -8.26 -4.34
N LEU A 9 41.41 -8.05 -5.64
CA LEU A 9 40.39 -7.80 -6.64
C LEU A 9 39.89 -9.16 -7.13
N ALA A 10 38.66 -9.55 -6.81
CA ALA A 10 38.02 -10.75 -7.36
C ALA A 10 36.90 -10.31 -8.32
N LEU A 11 37.27 -10.17 -9.60
CA LEU A 11 36.34 -10.04 -10.72
C LEU A 11 35.78 -11.43 -11.04
N PHE A 12 34.53 -11.69 -10.65
CA PHE A 12 33.77 -12.83 -11.15
C PHE A 12 32.91 -12.40 -12.32
N TRP A 13 33.43 -12.65 -13.52
CA TRP A 13 32.70 -12.66 -14.78
C TRP A 13 31.96 -13.99 -14.91
N LEU A 14 30.66 -13.94 -15.19
CA LEU A 14 29.90 -15.09 -15.69
C LEU A 14 29.30 -14.74 -17.06
N PRO A 15 29.19 -15.71 -17.97
CA PRO A 15 29.14 -15.49 -19.41
C PRO A 15 27.72 -15.28 -19.93
N VAL A 16 27.62 -14.36 -20.89
CA VAL A 16 26.49 -14.17 -21.81
C VAL A 16 26.39 -15.39 -22.72
N LEU A 17 25.22 -16.04 -22.76
CA LEU A 17 24.89 -17.08 -23.73
C LEU A 17 23.90 -16.50 -24.76
N ASN A 18 24.34 -16.44 -26.02
CA ASN A 18 23.52 -16.16 -27.20
C ASN A 18 23.18 -17.48 -27.92
N ALA A 19 22.08 -17.42 -28.67
CA ALA A 19 21.76 -18.14 -29.92
C ALA A 19 20.72 -19.27 -29.85
N GLN A 20 19.54 -19.00 -30.41
CA GLN A 20 18.90 -19.77 -31.49
C GLN A 20 18.19 -18.73 -32.39
N TYR A 21 18.70 -18.39 -33.58
CA TYR A 21 18.64 -19.08 -34.88
C TYR A 21 17.22 -19.20 -35.47
N GLY A 22 17.06 -18.67 -36.70
CA GLY A 22 16.00 -19.07 -37.63
C GLY A 22 15.02 -17.96 -38.02
N GLY A 23 15.37 -17.17 -39.04
CA GLY A 23 14.41 -16.30 -39.73
C GLY A 23 13.63 -17.05 -40.82
N SER A 24 12.51 -16.47 -41.24
CA SER A 24 12.02 -16.50 -42.62
C SER A 24 11.05 -15.33 -42.84
N GLU A 25 11.24 -14.69 -43.97
CA GLU A 25 10.62 -13.47 -44.46
C GLU A 25 9.11 -13.57 -44.80
N SER A 26 8.51 -12.38 -44.82
CA SER A 26 7.48 -11.90 -45.75
C SER A 26 6.07 -12.51 -45.69
N SER A 27 5.08 -11.66 -45.42
CA SER A 27 4.15 -11.21 -46.47
C SER A 27 3.14 -10.20 -45.91
N THR A 28 3.05 -9.06 -46.59
CA THR A 28 1.93 -8.13 -46.52
C THR A 28 0.65 -8.84 -46.97
N THR A 29 -0.37 -8.85 -46.12
CA THR A 29 -1.75 -9.00 -46.57
C THR A 29 -2.66 -8.05 -45.79
N THR A 30 -3.10 -7.02 -46.49
CA THR A 30 -4.28 -6.22 -46.18
C THR A 30 -5.50 -7.14 -46.20
N THR A 31 -6.13 -7.35 -45.04
CA THR A 31 -7.53 -7.79 -44.98
C THR A 31 -8.20 -7.14 -43.77
N THR A 32 -9.05 -6.15 -44.05
CA THR A 32 -10.07 -5.62 -43.14
C THR A 32 -11.05 -6.72 -42.75
N PRO A 33 -11.40 -6.86 -41.47
CA PRO A 33 -12.73 -7.29 -41.08
C PRO A 33 -13.45 -6.14 -40.36
N SER A 34 -14.57 -5.71 -40.94
CA SER A 34 -15.67 -5.11 -40.20
C SER A 34 -16.07 -6.05 -39.08
N SER A 35 -16.18 -5.55 -37.85
CA SER A 35 -16.87 -6.26 -36.77
C SER A 35 -17.39 -5.24 -35.78
N THR A 36 -18.69 -4.97 -35.92
CA THR A 36 -19.68 -4.72 -34.87
C THR A 36 -19.20 -3.98 -33.63
N SER A 37 -19.64 -2.72 -33.51
CA SER A 37 -19.71 -2.01 -32.22
C SER A 37 -20.40 -2.90 -31.20
N GLN A 38 -19.62 -3.57 -30.36
CA GLN A 38 -20.12 -4.12 -29.10
C GLN A 38 -20.47 -2.91 -28.25
N SER A 39 -21.76 -2.57 -28.26
CA SER A 39 -22.37 -1.86 -27.15
C SER A 39 -22.09 -2.70 -25.92
N SER A 40 -21.03 -2.33 -25.19
CA SER A 40 -20.81 -2.76 -23.83
C SER A 40 -22.03 -2.29 -23.06
N SER A 41 -22.97 -3.21 -22.84
CA SER A 41 -23.98 -3.07 -21.81
C SER A 41 -23.22 -2.87 -20.51
N SER A 42 -23.11 -1.61 -20.10
CA SER A 42 -22.70 -1.23 -18.77
C SER A 42 -23.75 -1.79 -17.82
N SER A 43 -23.53 -3.02 -17.38
CA SER A 43 -24.14 -3.54 -16.18
C SER A 43 -23.67 -2.63 -15.05
N SER A 44 -24.51 -1.66 -14.69
CA SER A 44 -24.41 -0.97 -13.43
C SER A 44 -24.65 -2.01 -12.33
N SER A 45 -23.61 -2.77 -12.01
CA SER A 45 -23.55 -3.50 -10.75
C SER A 45 -23.57 -2.44 -9.67
N SER A 46 -24.69 -2.29 -8.97
CA SER A 46 -24.66 -1.58 -7.69
C SER A 46 -23.79 -2.42 -6.77
N SER A 47 -22.48 -2.16 -6.76
CA SER A 47 -21.57 -2.74 -5.79
C SER A 47 -22.07 -2.34 -4.41
N SER A 48 -22.44 -3.33 -3.60
CA SER A 48 -22.72 -3.09 -2.19
C SER A 48 -21.47 -2.48 -1.56
N LYS A 49 -21.67 -1.42 -0.78
CA LYS A 49 -20.59 -0.74 -0.06
C LYS A 49 -20.05 -1.70 1.00
N THR A 50 -18.81 -2.15 0.84
CA THR A 50 -18.15 -3.03 1.81
C THR A 50 -17.41 -2.21 2.86
N VAL A 51 -17.34 -2.73 4.07
CA VAL A 51 -16.54 -2.21 5.16
C VAL A 51 -15.47 -3.25 5.51
N GLN A 52 -14.21 -2.83 5.62
CA GLN A 52 -13.12 -3.64 6.17
C GLN A 52 -12.67 -3.06 7.50
N SER A 53 -12.29 -3.91 8.45
CA SER A 53 -11.85 -3.49 9.78
C SER A 53 -10.33 -3.54 9.91
N VAL A 54 -9.77 -2.62 10.71
CA VAL A 54 -8.38 -2.57 11.13
C VAL A 54 -8.33 -2.38 12.65
N ASP A 55 -7.70 -3.31 13.33
CA ASP A 55 -7.44 -3.22 14.76
C ASP A 55 -6.21 -2.35 15.00
N VAL A 56 -6.39 -1.31 15.81
CA VAL A 56 -5.36 -0.34 16.14
C VAL A 56 -4.92 -0.58 17.58
N GLY A 57 -3.74 -1.15 17.74
CA GLY A 57 -3.16 -1.32 19.07
C GLY A 57 -3.44 -2.65 19.78
N GLU A 58 -4.23 -3.57 19.18
CA GLU A 58 -4.66 -4.80 19.87
C GLU A 58 -3.47 -5.69 20.27
N THR A 59 -2.50 -5.81 19.37
CA THR A 59 -1.34 -6.69 19.53
C THR A 59 -0.02 -5.92 19.62
N GLY A 60 -0.06 -4.73 20.23
CA GLY A 60 1.10 -3.85 20.42
C GLY A 60 1.02 -2.60 19.54
N PHE A 61 2.17 -2.05 19.12
CA PHE A 61 2.22 -0.86 18.26
C PHE A 61 1.98 -1.24 16.79
N THR A 62 0.79 -1.74 16.48
CA THR A 62 0.45 -2.30 15.15
C THR A 62 -0.92 -1.85 14.68
N PHE A 63 -1.06 -1.71 13.37
CA PHE A 63 -2.34 -1.81 12.67
C PHE A 63 -2.52 -3.26 12.19
N LYS A 64 -3.72 -3.82 12.30
CA LYS A 64 -3.98 -5.20 11.86
C LYS A 64 -5.33 -5.34 11.15
N PRO A 65 -5.36 -5.71 9.86
CA PRO A 65 -4.22 -5.82 8.96
C PRO A 65 -3.51 -4.46 8.76
N ASP A 66 -2.22 -4.48 8.46
CA ASP A 66 -1.44 -3.29 8.12
C ASP A 66 -1.50 -2.93 6.62
N THR A 67 -1.99 -3.86 5.79
CA THR A 67 -2.07 -3.72 4.34
C THR A 67 -3.47 -4.10 3.87
N LEU A 68 -4.14 -3.21 3.14
CA LEU A 68 -5.49 -3.43 2.63
C LEU A 68 -5.58 -3.12 1.13
N THR A 69 -6.46 -3.83 0.44
CA THR A 69 -6.93 -3.49 -0.92
C THR A 69 -8.42 -3.17 -0.84
N VAL A 70 -8.77 -1.91 -1.07
CA VAL A 70 -10.12 -1.36 -0.87
C VAL A 70 -10.59 -0.68 -2.15
N SER A 71 -11.70 -1.14 -2.71
CA SER A 71 -12.29 -0.51 -3.90
C SER A 71 -12.83 0.90 -3.61
N PRO A 72 -12.79 1.82 -4.59
CA PRO A 72 -13.34 3.16 -4.46
C PRO A 72 -14.80 3.16 -3.98
N GLY A 73 -15.07 4.04 -3.04
CA GLY A 73 -16.33 4.25 -2.38
C GLY A 73 -16.63 3.26 -1.24
N ASN A 74 -15.80 2.25 -0.98
CA ASN A 74 -15.90 1.40 0.22
C ASN A 74 -15.27 2.10 1.45
N LYS A 75 -15.37 1.48 2.62
CA LYS A 75 -14.91 2.06 3.89
C LYS A 75 -13.92 1.15 4.61
N VAL A 76 -13.06 1.78 5.41
CA VAL A 76 -12.21 1.13 6.39
C VAL A 76 -12.57 1.68 7.77
N GLU A 77 -12.86 0.79 8.71
CA GLU A 77 -13.09 1.11 10.11
C GLU A 77 -11.85 0.76 10.93
N PHE A 78 -11.44 1.69 11.77
CA PHE A 78 -10.32 1.55 12.69
C PHE A 78 -10.86 1.43 14.11
N HIS A 79 -10.61 0.27 14.71
CA HIS A 79 -11.08 -0.12 16.04
C HIS A 79 -9.92 -0.04 17.02
N PHE A 80 -10.05 0.79 18.05
CA PHE A 80 -8.92 1.13 18.93
C PHE A 80 -8.89 0.25 20.17
N TYR A 81 -7.71 -0.25 20.51
CA TYR A 81 -7.44 -1.08 21.68
C TYR A 81 -6.50 -0.37 22.66
N PRO A 82 -6.21 -0.94 23.84
CA PRO A 82 -5.52 -0.20 24.90
C PRO A 82 -4.15 0.35 24.46
N GLY A 83 -3.86 1.55 25.00
CA GLY A 83 -2.72 2.37 24.58
C GLY A 83 -3.20 3.63 23.83
N ASN A 84 -2.42 4.71 23.90
CA ASN A 84 -2.76 5.94 23.20
C ASN A 84 -2.39 5.81 21.73
N HIS A 85 -3.37 5.59 20.86
CA HIS A 85 -3.15 5.36 19.43
C HIS A 85 -3.90 6.37 18.57
N SER A 86 -3.56 6.42 17.29
CA SER A 86 -4.20 7.29 16.30
C SER A 86 -4.03 6.71 14.91
N VAL A 87 -4.84 7.18 13.97
CA VAL A 87 -4.69 6.98 12.53
C VAL A 87 -4.40 8.35 11.92
N ALA A 88 -3.20 8.54 11.38
CA ALA A 88 -2.79 9.78 10.73
C ALA A 88 -2.24 9.50 9.33
N GLN A 89 -2.49 10.40 8.37
CA GLN A 89 -1.94 10.27 7.02
C GLN A 89 -0.48 10.68 6.98
N ALA A 90 0.33 9.86 6.31
CA ALA A 90 1.71 10.15 5.97
C ALA A 90 1.92 10.18 4.46
N SER A 91 3.14 10.54 4.06
CA SER A 91 3.63 10.27 2.71
C SER A 91 4.52 9.03 2.74
N PHE A 92 4.61 8.32 1.61
CA PHE A 92 5.53 7.17 1.50
C PHE A 92 6.98 7.55 1.87
N ALA A 93 7.43 8.73 1.42
CA ALA A 93 8.79 9.21 1.67
C ALA A 93 9.03 9.64 3.13
N ASN A 94 7.98 9.98 3.88
CA ASN A 94 8.07 10.46 5.26
C ASN A 94 6.96 9.80 6.11
N PRO A 95 7.08 8.51 6.46
CA PRO A 95 5.99 7.70 7.01
C PRO A 95 5.60 8.04 8.46
N CYS A 96 6.44 8.78 9.21
CA CYS A 96 6.18 9.17 10.60
C CYS A 96 5.92 10.67 10.78
N HIS A 97 5.44 11.33 9.73
CA HIS A 97 5.10 12.75 9.73
C HIS A 97 3.76 12.95 9.02
N PRO A 98 2.95 13.94 9.46
CA PRO A 98 1.71 14.25 8.77
C PRO A 98 2.02 14.64 7.33
N SER A 99 1.25 14.10 6.38
CA SER A 99 1.39 14.47 4.96
C SER A 99 1.03 15.94 4.71
N SER A 100 0.13 16.49 5.52
CA SER A 100 -0.31 17.89 5.52
C SER A 100 -1.09 18.21 6.79
N ASP A 101 -1.31 19.50 7.07
CA ASP A 101 -2.12 19.98 8.22
C ASP A 101 -3.61 19.61 8.12
N THR A 102 -4.07 19.22 6.92
CA THR A 102 -5.46 18.83 6.64
C THR A 102 -5.56 17.37 6.22
N GLY A 103 -4.52 16.57 6.45
CA GLY A 103 -4.51 15.14 6.15
C GLY A 103 -5.47 14.36 7.05
N ILE A 104 -5.62 13.07 6.77
CA ILE A 104 -6.43 12.19 7.63
C ILE A 104 -5.84 12.22 9.05
N PHE A 105 -6.69 12.47 10.05
CA PHE A 105 -6.33 12.33 11.45
C PHE A 105 -7.56 11.93 12.27
N SER A 106 -7.50 10.80 12.95
CA SER A 106 -8.58 10.32 13.82
C SER A 106 -8.67 11.06 15.15
N GLY A 107 -7.66 11.85 15.52
CA GLY A 107 -7.40 12.16 16.91
C GLY A 107 -6.73 11.01 17.64
N PHE A 108 -6.35 11.26 18.89
CA PHE A 108 -5.82 10.24 19.79
C PHE A 108 -6.96 9.54 20.53
N VAL A 109 -6.94 8.20 20.53
CA VAL A 109 -7.90 7.35 21.22
C VAL A 109 -7.11 6.44 22.17
N ALA A 110 -7.45 6.46 23.46
CA ALA A 110 -6.71 5.79 24.52
C ALA A 110 -7.66 5.01 25.45
N PRO A 111 -8.29 3.92 24.98
CA PRO A 111 -9.08 3.08 25.86
C PRO A 111 -8.17 2.44 26.91
N THR A 112 -8.72 2.15 28.09
CA THR A 112 -7.96 1.56 29.20
C THR A 112 -8.07 0.03 29.24
N SER A 113 -9.08 -0.55 28.58
CA SER A 113 -9.30 -1.99 28.50
C SER A 113 -10.19 -2.31 27.31
N GLY A 114 -9.93 -3.44 26.63
CA GLY A 114 -10.73 -3.90 25.50
C GLY A 114 -10.74 -2.93 24.31
N GLU A 115 -11.63 -3.22 23.36
CA GLU A 115 -11.92 -2.34 22.23
C GLU A 115 -12.66 -1.08 22.71
N SER A 116 -12.34 0.08 22.12
CA SER A 116 -13.00 1.36 22.38
C SER A 116 -14.34 1.45 21.68
N ASP A 117 -15.31 2.14 22.30
CA ASP A 117 -16.55 2.56 21.61
C ASP A 117 -16.28 3.58 20.47
N THR A 118 -15.07 4.17 20.42
CA THR A 118 -14.67 5.08 19.35
C THR A 118 -14.16 4.29 18.16
N VAL A 119 -14.88 4.37 17.05
CA VAL A 119 -14.46 3.84 15.74
C VAL A 119 -14.17 5.00 14.80
N PHE A 120 -13.00 4.99 14.16
CA PHE A 120 -12.69 5.96 13.11
C PHE A 120 -12.97 5.34 11.74
N THR A 121 -13.80 5.98 10.91
CA THR A 121 -14.17 5.45 9.59
C THR A 121 -13.59 6.30 8.47
N LEU A 122 -12.75 5.68 7.63
CA LEU A 122 -12.23 6.29 6.40
C LEU A 122 -13.02 5.81 5.18
N THR A 123 -13.49 6.74 4.35
CA THR A 123 -14.04 6.39 3.03
C THR A 123 -12.92 6.45 2.00
N VAL A 124 -12.69 5.36 1.28
CA VAL A 124 -11.67 5.28 0.24
C VAL A 124 -12.27 5.84 -1.06
N ASN A 125 -11.71 6.91 -1.60
CA ASN A 125 -12.31 7.63 -2.73
C ASN A 125 -11.80 7.18 -4.10
N ASP A 126 -10.60 6.62 -4.15
CA ASP A 126 -9.93 6.16 -5.36
C ASP A 126 -8.98 4.99 -5.04
N THR A 127 -8.21 4.54 -6.03
CA THR A 127 -7.24 3.45 -5.89
C THR A 127 -5.84 3.94 -5.54
N ASN A 128 -5.65 5.23 -5.23
CA ASN A 128 -4.33 5.75 -4.89
C ASN A 128 -3.89 5.22 -3.51
N PRO A 129 -2.58 5.00 -3.30
CA PRO A 129 -2.07 4.58 -2.00
C PRO A 129 -2.35 5.60 -0.89
N ILE A 130 -2.89 5.12 0.23
CA ILE A 130 -3.05 5.90 1.46
C ILE A 130 -2.10 5.33 2.50
N TRP A 131 -1.04 6.08 2.80
CA TRP A 131 -0.06 5.73 3.83
C TRP A 131 -0.51 6.29 5.17
N LEU A 132 -0.53 5.43 6.19
CA LEU A 132 -1.02 5.75 7.51
C LEU A 132 0.04 5.42 8.56
N TYR A 133 0.01 6.15 9.67
CA TYR A 133 0.85 5.89 10.83
C TYR A 133 0.13 6.25 12.13
N CYS A 134 0.65 5.74 13.24
CA CYS A 134 0.27 6.23 14.55
C CYS A 134 1.14 7.42 14.96
N ALA A 135 0.50 8.54 15.29
CA ALA A 135 1.16 9.79 15.65
C ALA A 135 1.65 9.82 17.11
N GLN A 136 1.40 8.76 17.88
CA GLN A 136 1.91 8.66 19.23
C GLN A 136 3.43 8.51 19.20
N LEU A 137 4.11 9.28 20.05
CA LEU A 137 5.56 9.31 20.11
C LEU A 137 6.15 7.91 20.27
N GLY A 138 7.02 7.52 19.34
CA GLY A 138 7.72 6.22 19.35
C GLY A 138 6.94 5.07 18.70
N HIS A 139 5.62 5.19 18.50
CA HIS A 139 4.83 4.09 17.93
C HIS A 139 5.16 3.88 16.44
N CYS A 140 5.15 4.94 15.64
CA CYS A 140 5.52 4.84 14.23
C CYS A 140 6.97 4.39 14.03
N GLN A 141 7.90 4.89 14.84
CA GLN A 141 9.30 4.50 14.79
C GLN A 141 9.51 3.02 15.19
N ALA A 142 8.57 2.46 15.95
CA ALA A 142 8.52 1.04 16.28
C ALA A 142 7.81 0.19 15.20
N GLY A 143 7.38 0.79 14.09
CA GLY A 143 6.74 0.09 12.96
C GLY A 143 5.23 0.21 12.90
N MET A 144 4.60 1.10 13.69
CA MET A 144 3.15 1.31 13.64
C MET A 144 2.74 2.15 12.42
N VAL A 145 2.76 1.50 11.26
CA VAL A 145 2.40 2.05 9.96
C VAL A 145 1.43 1.11 9.24
N ALA A 146 0.62 1.65 8.32
CA ALA A 146 -0.28 0.88 7.47
C ALA A 146 -0.38 1.49 6.08
N VAL A 147 -0.88 0.71 5.13
CA VAL A 147 -1.17 1.16 3.77
C VAL A 147 -2.49 0.61 3.27
N ILE A 148 -3.29 1.48 2.67
CA ILE A 148 -4.45 1.09 1.86
C ILE A 148 -4.07 1.28 0.40
N ASN A 149 -4.37 0.29 -0.45
CA ASN A 149 -4.08 0.28 -1.88
C ASN A 149 -2.60 0.55 -2.21
N PRO A 150 -1.64 -0.27 -1.73
CA PRO A 150 -0.24 -0.13 -2.14
C PRO A 150 -0.09 -0.28 -3.67
N PRO A 151 0.98 0.30 -4.27
CA PRO A 151 1.22 0.29 -5.71
C PRO A 151 1.52 -1.10 -6.30
#